data_AF-A0A1I0CD62-F1
#
_entry.id   AF-A0A1I0CD62-F1
#
_cell.length_a   1.000
_cell.length_b   1.000
_cell.length_c   1.000
_cell.angle_alpha   90.00
_cell.angle_beta   90.00
_cell.angle_gamma   90.00
#
_symmetry.space_group_name_H-M   'P 1'
#
loop_
_entity.id
_entity.type
_entity.pdbx_description
1 polymer ?
#
loop_
_entity_poly.entity_id
_entity_poly.type
_entity_poly.pdbx_seq_one_letter_code
_entity_poly.pdbx_strand_id
1 'polypeptide(L)'
;MGRSEAHKKRRKLIREGRLTPEINRSPYAKLDLRTRKTKNKKDHLYRTKHKNRHPQKWENDSFFIDLFVKNCKSFLSYLSNWY
;
A
#
# COMPACT_ATOMS: atom_id res chain seq x y z
N MET A 1 15.47 21.85 -26.73
CA MET A 1 14.27 20.98 -26.68
C MET A 1 13.49 21.08 -27.97
N GLY A 2 13.42 19.98 -28.73
CA GLY A 2 12.75 19.96 -30.03
C GLY A 2 11.32 19.45 -29.92
N ARG A 3 10.37 20.15 -30.55
CA ARG A 3 9.04 19.57 -30.78
C ARG A 3 9.15 18.50 -31.88
N SER A 4 8.39 17.42 -31.75
CA SER A 4 8.32 16.41 -32.81
C SER A 4 7.76 17.00 -34.11
N GLU A 5 8.15 16.44 -35.25
CA GLU A 5 7.66 16.87 -36.56
C GLU A 5 6.12 16.82 -36.65
N ALA A 6 5.50 15.79 -36.06
CA ALA A 6 4.05 15.68 -35.98
C ALA A 6 3.39 16.85 -35.23
N HIS A 7 4.01 17.33 -34.15
CA HIS A 7 3.52 18.48 -33.40
C HIS A 7 3.70 19.79 -34.18
N LYS A 8 4.79 19.94 -34.93
CA LYS A 8 5.01 21.10 -35.82
C LYS A 8 3.94 21.16 -36.91
N LYS A 9 3.64 20.03 -37.57
CA LYS A 9 2.60 19.92 -38.61
C LYS A 9 1.21 20.27 -38.08
N ARG A 10 0.81 19.76 -36.90
CA ARG A 10 -0.47 20.13 -36.27
C ARG A 10 -0.61 21.64 -36.04
N ARG A 11 0.43 22.28 -35.51
CA ARG A 11 0.44 23.73 -35.28
C ARG A 11 0.38 24.55 -36.58
N LYS A 12 0.98 24.05 -37.66
CA LYS A 12 0.84 24.65 -38.99
C LYS A 12 -0.62 24.63 -39.47
N LEU A 13 -1.30 23.48 -39.38
CA LEU A 13 -2.70 23.35 -39.77
C LEU A 13 -3.62 24.29 -38.99
N ILE A 14 -3.42 24.40 -37.67
CA ILE A 14 -4.18 25.33 -36.82
C ILE A 14 -3.99 26.78 -37.30
N ARG A 15 -2.75 27.17 -37.62
CA ARG A 15 -2.44 28.52 -38.12
C ARG A 15 -3.11 28.80 -39.46
N GLU A 16 -3.23 27.79 -40.31
CA GLU A 16 -3.89 27.87 -41.62
C GLU A 16 -5.43 27.78 -41.53
N GLY A 17 -6.00 27.65 -40.33
CA GLY A 17 -7.45 27.50 -40.14
C GLY A 17 -7.99 26.12 -40.56
N ARG A 18 -7.11 25.13 -40.76
CA ARG A 18 -7.50 23.76 -41.08
C ARG A 18 -7.96 23.00 -39.84
N LEU A 19 -8.79 21.97 -40.07
CA LEU A 19 -9.31 21.11 -39.02
C LEU A 19 -8.18 20.49 -38.18
N THR A 20 -8.32 20.52 -36.86
CA THR A 20 -7.33 19.92 -35.97
C THR A 20 -7.50 18.40 -35.95
N PRO A 21 -6.41 17.61 -36.10
CA PRO A 21 -6.49 16.15 -36.04
C PRO A 21 -6.95 15.61 -34.67
N GLU A 22 -6.93 16.45 -33.64
CA GLU A 22 -7.39 16.09 -32.30
C GLU A 22 -8.91 15.96 -32.23
N ILE A 23 -9.64 16.75 -33.04
CA ILE A 23 -11.12 16.68 -33.12
C ILE A 23 -11.56 15.33 -33.69
N ASN A 24 -10.88 14.86 -34.74
CA ASN A 24 -11.20 13.58 -35.40
C ASN A 24 -10.55 12.37 -34.72
N ARG A 25 -9.91 12.56 -33.56
CA ARG A 25 -9.21 11.46 -32.90
C ARG A 25 -10.21 10.54 -32.23
N SER A 26 -10.02 9.24 -32.39
CA SER A 26 -10.85 8.23 -31.72
C SER A 26 -10.93 8.48 -30.20
N PRO A 27 -12.10 8.26 -29.56
CA PRO A 27 -12.27 8.43 -28.12
C PRO A 27 -11.28 7.59 -27.29
N TYR A 28 -10.80 6.48 -27.84
CA TYR A 28 -9.83 5.60 -27.18
C TYR A 28 -8.45 6.23 -27.01
N ALA A 29 -8.12 7.31 -27.73
CA ALA A 29 -6.81 7.94 -27.62
C ALA A 29 -6.53 8.57 -26.25
N LYS A 30 -7.58 8.86 -25.47
CA LYS A 30 -7.48 9.39 -24.11
C LYS A 30 -7.64 8.30 -23.03
N LEU A 31 -8.11 7.11 -23.41
CA LEU A 31 -8.36 6.02 -22.48
C LEU A 31 -7.11 5.16 -22.33
N ASP A 32 -6.81 4.74 -21.10
CA ASP A 32 -5.80 3.71 -20.88
C ASP A 32 -6.42 2.34 -21.16
N LEU A 33 -6.16 1.81 -22.37
CA LEU A 33 -6.64 0.50 -22.80
C LEU A 33 -5.79 -0.67 -22.30
N ARG A 34 -4.83 -0.42 -21.39
CA ARG A 34 -4.02 -1.49 -20.84
C ARG A 34 -4.87 -2.43 -20.00
N THR A 35 -4.65 -3.73 -20.18
CA THR A 35 -5.24 -4.74 -19.32
C THR A 35 -4.65 -4.65 -17.91
N ARG A 36 -5.50 -4.80 -16.88
CA ARG A 36 -5.04 -4.83 -15.49
C ARG A 36 -4.10 -6.02 -15.32
N LYS A 37 -2.86 -5.75 -14.91
CA LYS A 37 -1.86 -6.79 -14.64
C LYS A 37 -1.82 -7.09 -13.16
N THR A 38 -1.71 -8.36 -12.81
CA THR A 38 -1.42 -8.80 -11.44
C THR A 38 0.05 -8.52 -11.11
N LYS A 39 0.40 -8.58 -9.83
CA LYS A 39 1.77 -8.35 -9.35
C LYS A 39 2.68 -9.50 -9.78
N ASN A 40 3.92 -9.19 -10.18
CA ASN A 40 4.92 -10.22 -10.47
C ASN A 40 5.45 -10.86 -9.17
N LYS A 41 6.11 -12.02 -9.28
CA LYS A 41 6.73 -12.71 -8.13
C LYS A 41 7.64 -11.79 -7.32
N LYS A 42 8.46 -10.99 -8.00
CA LYS A 42 9.34 -9.98 -7.39
C LYS A 42 8.54 -8.94 -6.60
N ASP A 43 7.49 -8.39 -7.21
CA ASP A 43 6.63 -7.36 -6.60
C ASP A 43 5.87 -7.89 -5.39
N HIS A 44 5.54 -9.18 -5.38
CA HIS A 44 4.92 -9.82 -4.24
C HIS A 44 5.93 -10.10 -3.13
N LEU A 45 7.11 -10.62 -3.47
CA LEU A 45 8.16 -11.00 -2.51
C LEU A 45 8.66 -9.80 -1.72
N TYR A 46 8.92 -8.68 -2.40
CA TYR A 46 9.43 -7.47 -1.78
C TYR A 46 8.32 -6.50 -1.33
N ARG A 47 7.06 -6.94 -1.26
CA ARG A 47 5.98 -6.09 -0.74
C ARG A 47 6.02 -6.03 0.79
N THR A 48 5.98 -4.83 1.34
CA THR A 48 5.77 -4.58 2.77
C THR A 48 4.28 -4.30 3.03
N LYS A 49 3.43 -5.34 2.94
CA LYS A 49 1.97 -5.19 3.16
C LYS A 49 1.62 -4.95 4.63
N HIS A 50 2.28 -5.66 5.54
CA HIS A 50 2.06 -5.56 6.98
C HIS A 50 3.38 -5.17 7.65
N LYS A 51 3.39 -4.03 8.35
CA LYS A 51 4.60 -3.43 8.96
C LYS A 51 5.04 -4.10 10.27
N ASN A 52 4.38 -5.17 10.71
CA ASN A 52 4.56 -5.75 12.05
C ASN A 52 5.73 -6.73 12.15
N ARG A 53 6.79 -6.56 11.36
CA ARG A 53 7.93 -7.50 11.31
C ARG A 53 9.11 -7.14 12.21
N HIS A 54 8.91 -6.24 13.18
CA HIS A 54 9.86 -6.10 14.27
C HIS A 54 9.16 -6.21 15.62
N PRO A 55 9.23 -7.37 16.29
CA PRO A 55 9.21 -7.42 17.75
C PRO A 55 10.62 -7.02 18.24
N GLN A 56 11.09 -5.82 17.87
CA GLN A 56 12.29 -5.21 18.49
C GLN A 56 11.85 -4.13 19.48
N LYS A 57 10.78 -4.43 20.20
CA LYS A 57 10.52 -3.87 21.51
C LYS A 57 10.09 -5.05 22.38
N TRP A 58 11.09 -5.75 22.92
CA TRP A 58 10.90 -6.59 24.11
C TRP A 58 10.67 -5.65 25.30
N GLU A 59 9.52 -4.98 25.31
CA GLU A 59 9.01 -4.36 26.53
C GLU A 59 7.94 -5.28 27.08
N ASN A 60 8.40 -6.25 27.87
CA ASN A 60 7.63 -6.91 28.92
C ASN A 60 6.37 -7.67 28.45
N ASP A 61 6.56 -8.77 27.72
CA ASP A 61 5.51 -9.79 27.53
C ASP A 61 5.32 -10.65 28.81
N SER A 62 5.14 -10.00 29.96
CA SER A 62 4.80 -10.65 31.23
C SER A 62 3.28 -10.81 31.40
N PHE A 63 2.55 -11.08 30.32
CA PHE A 63 1.09 -11.27 30.38
C PHE A 63 0.66 -12.63 30.94
N PHE A 64 1.54 -13.64 30.96
CA PHE A 64 1.23 -14.96 31.49
C PHE A 64 1.61 -15.16 32.97
N ILE A 65 2.57 -14.39 33.50
CA ILE A 65 3.08 -14.58 34.86
C ILE A 65 2.20 -13.87 35.90
N ASP A 66 1.63 -12.70 35.57
CA ASP A 66 0.85 -11.92 36.54
C ASP A 66 -0.50 -12.56 36.89
N LEU A 67 -1.06 -13.37 35.98
CA LEU A 67 -2.30 -14.15 36.20
C LEU A 67 -2.09 -15.38 37.11
N PHE A 68 -0.87 -15.94 37.13
CA PHE A 68 -0.56 -17.10 37.97
C PHE A 68 -0.20 -16.68 39.40
N VAL A 69 0.58 -15.60 39.56
CA VAL A 69 1.01 -15.11 40.88
C VAL A 69 -0.16 -14.53 41.71
N LYS A 70 -1.14 -13.91 41.06
CA LYS A 70 -2.32 -13.37 41.76
C LYS A 70 -3.25 -14.47 42.31
N ASN A 71 -3.31 -15.64 41.66
CA ASN A 71 -4.09 -16.78 42.14
C ASN A 71 -3.44 -17.53 43.32
N CYS A 72 -2.11 -17.47 43.48
CA CYS A 72 -1.46 -18.11 44.62
C CYS A 72 -1.63 -17.34 45.95
N LYS A 73 -1.81 -16.01 45.89
CA LYS A 73 -2.01 -15.18 47.10
C LYS A 73 -3.39 -15.34 47.72
N SER A 74 -4.43 -15.62 46.93
CA SER A 74 -5.77 -15.88 47.45
C SER A 74 -5.87 -17.25 48.14
N PHE A 75 -5.06 -18.24 47.75
CA PHE A 75 -5.08 -19.57 48.35
C PHE A 75 -4.34 -19.65 49.70
N LEU A 76 -3.28 -18.86 49.88
CA LEU A 76 -2.48 -18.83 51.11
C LEU A 76 -3.12 -18.01 52.25
N SER A 77 -4.09 -17.14 51.97
CA SER A 77 -4.85 -16.43 53.02
C SER A 77 -5.91 -17.29 53.70
N TYR A 78 -6.32 -18.42 53.12
CA TYR A 78 -7.30 -19.33 53.73
C TYR A 78 -6.68 -20.36 54.67
N LEU A 79 -5.35 -20.57 54.60
CA LEU A 79 -4.63 -21.56 55.42
C LEU A 79 -3.95 -20.96 56.66
N SER A 80 -3.96 -19.63 56.83
CA SER A 80 -3.42 -18.95 58.02
C SER A 80 -4.48 -18.58 59.06
N ASN A 81 -5.77 -18.87 58.80
CA ASN A 81 -6.88 -18.67 59.74
C ASN A 81 -7.32 -19.98 60.45
N TRP A 82 -6.48 -21.02 60.40
CA TRP A 82 -6.67 -22.29 61.12
C TRP A 82 -5.39 -22.68 61.88
N TYR A 83 -4.89 -21.74 62.68
CA TYR A 83 -4.12 -22.01 63.90
C TYR A 83 -4.36 -20.89 64.91
#